data_AF-A0A945AH77-F1
#
_entry.id   AF-A0A945AH77-F1
#
_cell.length_a   1.000
_cell.length_b   1.000
_cell.length_c   1.000
_cell.angle_alpha   90.00
_cell.angle_beta   90.00
_cell.angle_gamma   90.00
#
_symmetry.space_group_name_H-M   'P 1'
#
loop_
_entity.id
_entity.type
_entity.pdbx_description
1 polymer ?
#
loop_
_entity_poly.entity_id
_entity_poly.type
_entity_poly.pdbx_seq_one_letter_code
_entity_poly.pdbx_strand_id
1 'polypeptide(L)'
;DKAALRTEQQTLKNRAPDEPIERPYNTQRLEDITKRQEYVLNHLTELGTVIETCPTSNLRIGGVPDPTHLPIHTFLKSNINLTISADDPGIFDSPLANEFDWFLTHSNWTEQDLAQRLGDPRRFQLGTLRPSS
;
A
#
# COMPACT_ATOMS: atom_id res chain seq x y z
N ASP A 1 0.37 -3.83 18.91
CA ASP A 1 1.66 -3.79 19.62
C ASP A 1 2.73 -4.49 18.80
N LYS A 2 3.85 -3.81 18.52
CA LYS A 2 5.01 -4.31 17.74
C LYS A 2 5.67 -5.52 18.42
N ALA A 3 5.64 -5.58 19.75
CA ALA A 3 6.19 -6.71 20.49
C ALA A 3 5.38 -8.00 20.23
N ALA A 4 4.05 -7.93 20.27
CA ALA A 4 3.18 -9.06 19.97
C ALA A 4 3.41 -9.66 18.57
N LEU A 5 3.57 -8.80 17.55
CA LEU A 5 3.86 -9.24 16.17
C LEU A 5 5.23 -9.91 16.04
N ARG A 6 6.24 -9.42 16.77
CA ARG A 6 7.57 -10.03 16.80
C ARG A 6 7.55 -11.40 17.49
N THR A 7 6.80 -11.52 18.59
CA THR A 7 6.59 -12.81 19.26
C THR A 7 5.89 -13.81 18.35
N GLU A 8 4.81 -13.41 17.67
CA GLU A 8 4.13 -14.27 16.69
C GLU A 8 5.10 -14.73 15.59
N GLN A 9 5.88 -13.80 15.02
CA GLN A 9 6.88 -14.13 14.00
C GLN A 9 7.88 -15.18 14.49
N GLN A 10 8.38 -15.05 15.73
CA GLN A 10 9.33 -16.02 16.29
C GLN A 10 8.67 -17.38 16.52
N THR A 11 7.43 -17.40 17.02
CA THR A 11 6.66 -18.63 17.18
C THR A 11 6.48 -19.35 15.84
N LEU A 12 6.10 -18.63 14.78
CA LEU A 12 5.92 -19.19 13.45
C LEU A 12 7.23 -19.73 12.85
N LYS A 13 8.36 -19.07 13.10
CA LYS A 13 9.69 -19.54 12.66
C LYS A 13 10.13 -20.85 13.33
N ASN A 14 9.60 -21.13 14.52
CA ASN A 14 9.96 -22.32 15.30
C ASN A 14 9.06 -23.54 15.00
N ARG A 15 8.05 -23.39 14.12
CA ARG A 15 7.15 -24.48 13.71
C ARG A 15 7.74 -25.31 12.57
N ALA A 16 7.29 -26.55 12.41
CA ALA A 16 7.68 -27.35 11.26
C ALA A 16 7.09 -26.76 9.97
N PRO A 17 7.84 -26.72 8.84
CA PRO A 17 7.37 -26.08 7.61
C PRO A 17 6.06 -26.64 7.04
N ASP A 18 5.76 -27.91 7.32
CA ASP A 18 4.60 -28.67 6.86
C ASP A 18 3.48 -28.76 7.91
N GLU A 19 3.67 -28.14 9.08
CA GLU A 19 2.67 -28.14 10.13
C GLU A 19 1.44 -27.31 9.73
N PRO A 20 0.23 -27.89 9.69
CA PRO A 20 -0.96 -27.15 9.30
C PRO A 20 -1.32 -26.08 10.33
N ILE A 21 -1.82 -24.94 9.83
CA ILE A 21 -2.28 -23.83 10.65
C ILE A 21 -3.73 -23.54 10.30
N GLU A 22 -4.63 -23.71 11.25
CA GLU A 22 -5.99 -23.23 11.12
C GLU A 22 -6.05 -21.72 11.41
N ARG A 23 -6.66 -20.96 10.50
CA ARG A 23 -6.89 -19.53 10.69
C ARG A 23 -8.37 -19.23 10.39
N PRO A 24 -9.24 -19.11 11.40
CA PRO A 24 -10.64 -18.80 11.16
C PRO A 24 -10.80 -17.38 10.60
N TYR A 25 -11.76 -17.17 9.69
CA TYR A 25 -12.11 -15.84 9.20
C TYR A 25 -13.14 -15.20 10.14
N ASN A 26 -12.66 -14.46 11.14
CA ASN A 26 -13.47 -13.81 12.17
C ASN A 26 -12.99 -12.39 12.44
N THR A 27 -13.72 -11.65 13.27
CA THR A 27 -13.41 -10.26 13.62
C THR A 27 -12.00 -10.10 14.20
N GLN A 28 -11.57 -11.03 15.07
CA GLN A 28 -10.22 -10.99 15.64
C GLN A 28 -9.15 -11.08 14.56
N ARG A 29 -9.33 -11.96 13.57
CA ARG A 29 -8.38 -12.09 12.45
C ARG A 29 -8.34 -10.84 11.60
N LEU A 30 -9.47 -10.17 11.38
CA LEU A 30 -9.51 -8.90 10.66
C LEU A 30 -8.70 -7.83 11.41
N GLU A 31 -8.87 -7.70 12.72
CA GLU A 31 -8.07 -6.79 13.54
C GLU A 31 -6.57 -7.10 13.47
N ASP A 32 -6.21 -8.38 13.52
CA ASP A 32 -4.81 -8.80 13.46
C ASP A 32 -4.21 -8.53 12.07
N ILE A 33 -4.98 -8.68 10.99
CA ILE A 33 -4.54 -8.32 9.63
C ILE A 33 -4.31 -6.81 9.55
N THR A 34 -5.22 -5.98 10.06
CA THR A 34 -5.06 -4.52 10.09
C THR A 34 -3.80 -4.12 10.85
N LYS A 35 -3.57 -4.67 12.05
CA LYS A 35 -2.35 -4.41 12.85
C LYS A 35 -1.08 -4.82 12.11
N ARG A 36 -1.11 -5.92 11.35
CA ARG A 36 0.02 -6.36 10.51
C ARG A 36 0.27 -5.42 9.34
N GLN A 37 -0.79 -4.95 8.66
CA GLN A 37 -0.68 -3.97 7.58
C GLN A 37 -0.06 -2.66 8.06
N GLU A 38 -0.51 -2.14 9.21
CA GLU A 38 0.08 -0.95 9.85
C GLU A 38 1.56 -1.16 10.19
N TYR A 39 1.91 -2.33 10.75
CA TYR A 39 3.29 -2.67 11.06
C TYR A 39 4.18 -2.69 9.81
N VAL A 40 3.69 -3.31 8.73
CA VAL A 40 4.42 -3.37 7.46
C VAL A 40 4.60 -1.97 6.86
N LEU A 41 3.55 -1.14 6.84
CA LEU A 41 3.65 0.24 6.33
C LEU A 41 4.67 1.07 7.11
N ASN A 42 4.69 0.96 8.44
CA ASN A 42 5.68 1.63 9.27
C ASN A 42 7.10 1.13 8.96
N HIS A 43 7.29 -0.17 8.82
CA HIS A 43 8.60 -0.73 8.51
C HIS A 43 9.09 -0.35 7.10
N LEU A 44 8.21 -0.35 6.10
CA LEU A 44 8.54 0.10 4.75
C LEU A 44 8.92 1.59 4.73
N THR A 45 8.27 2.39 5.57
CA THR A 45 8.60 3.81 5.77
C THR A 45 10.00 3.98 6.36
N GLU A 46 10.32 3.22 7.43
CA GLU A 46 11.67 3.20 8.04
C GLU A 46 12.75 2.83 7.01
N LEU A 47 12.46 1.92 6.09
CA LEU A 47 13.36 1.49 5.02
C LEU A 47 13.47 2.48 3.85
N GLY A 48 12.65 3.54 3.85
CA GLY A 48 12.51 4.46 2.73
C GLY A 48 12.00 3.79 1.46
N THR A 49 11.23 2.70 1.59
CA THR A 49 10.66 1.96 0.46
C THR A 49 9.56 2.77 -0.19
N VAL A 50 9.48 2.70 -1.52
CA VAL A 50 8.46 3.37 -2.32
C VAL A 50 7.42 2.34 -2.73
N ILE A 51 6.15 2.67 -2.52
CA ILE A 51 5.02 1.92 -3.07
C ILE A 51 4.56 2.60 -4.35
N GLU A 52 4.53 1.85 -5.44
CA GLU A 52 3.89 2.25 -6.68
C GLU A 52 2.48 1.65 -6.68
N THR A 53 1.44 2.49 -6.68
CA THR A 53 0.05 2.03 -6.67
C THR A 53 -0.66 2.35 -7.98
N CYS A 54 -1.50 1.44 -8.46
CA CYS A 54 -2.29 1.58 -9.67
C CYS A 54 -3.79 1.50 -9.33
N PRO A 55 -4.43 2.61 -8.91
CA PRO A 55 -5.79 2.59 -8.35
C PRO A 55 -6.84 1.92 -9.24
N THR A 56 -6.89 2.24 -10.55
CA THR A 56 -7.91 1.67 -11.42
C THR A 56 -7.66 0.18 -11.71
N SER A 57 -6.40 -0.24 -11.88
CA SER A 57 -6.01 -1.65 -12.05
C SER A 57 -6.37 -2.46 -10.80
N ASN A 58 -6.06 -1.94 -9.61
CA ASN A 58 -6.43 -2.54 -8.33
C ASN A 58 -7.94 -2.72 -8.18
N LEU A 59 -8.76 -1.76 -8.65
CA LEU A 59 -10.21 -1.90 -8.65
C LEU A 59 -10.68 -2.99 -9.63
N ARG A 60 -10.13 -3.00 -10.85
CA ARG A 60 -10.54 -3.91 -11.93
C ARG A 60 -10.21 -5.37 -11.63
N ILE A 61 -9.06 -5.63 -11.00
CA ILE A 61 -8.54 -6.99 -10.75
C ILE A 61 -8.77 -7.44 -9.30
N GLY A 62 -8.76 -6.50 -8.35
CA GLY A 62 -8.70 -6.80 -6.92
C GLY A 62 -10.02 -7.19 -6.26
N GLY A 63 -11.14 -7.23 -6.99
CA GLY A 63 -12.45 -7.57 -6.43
C GLY A 63 -12.89 -6.64 -5.30
N VAL A 64 -12.40 -5.39 -5.31
CA VAL A 64 -12.72 -4.39 -4.29
C VAL A 64 -14.16 -3.92 -4.53
N PRO A 65 -15.04 -3.96 -3.52
CA PRO A 65 -16.47 -3.73 -3.73
C PRO A 65 -16.80 -2.29 -4.09
N ASP A 66 -15.97 -1.33 -3.66
CA ASP A 66 -16.17 0.09 -3.87
C ASP A 66 -14.83 0.87 -3.79
N PRO A 67 -14.64 1.96 -4.58
CA PRO A 67 -13.42 2.78 -4.59
C PRO A 67 -12.94 3.29 -3.22
N THR A 68 -13.84 3.48 -2.25
CA THR A 68 -13.48 3.94 -0.90
C THR A 68 -12.66 2.90 -0.12
N HIS A 69 -12.69 1.63 -0.54
CA HIS A 69 -11.95 0.53 0.08
C HIS A 69 -10.59 0.28 -0.58
N LEU A 70 -10.20 1.09 -1.57
CA LEU A 70 -8.91 0.92 -2.22
C LEU A 70 -7.74 1.19 -1.26
N PRO A 71 -6.66 0.37 -1.30
CA PRO A 71 -5.51 0.52 -0.40
C PRO A 71 -4.82 1.90 -0.45
N ILE A 72 -4.91 2.60 -1.57
CA ILE A 72 -4.33 3.95 -1.75
C ILE A 72 -4.77 4.93 -0.65
N HIS A 73 -6.01 4.83 -0.15
CA HIS A 73 -6.50 5.70 0.92
C HIS A 73 -5.70 5.54 2.21
N THR A 74 -5.28 4.31 2.52
CA THR A 74 -4.42 4.01 3.67
C THR A 74 -3.00 4.50 3.41
N PHE A 75 -2.48 4.32 2.19
CA PHE A 75 -1.12 4.77 1.85
C PHE A 75 -0.99 6.29 1.93
N LEU A 76 -1.96 7.04 1.41
CA LEU A 76 -1.99 8.50 1.47
C LEU A 76 -2.01 9.03 2.91
N LYS A 77 -2.69 8.34 3.84
CA LYS A 77 -2.71 8.68 5.27
C LYS A 77 -1.44 8.27 6.03
N SER A 78 -0.65 7.36 5.47
CA SER A 78 0.62 6.93 6.05
C SER A 78 1.78 7.83 5.63
N ASN A 79 2.96 7.63 6.23
CA ASN A 79 4.19 8.34 5.87
C ASN A 79 5.01 7.65 4.79
N ILE A 80 4.47 6.61 4.13
CA ILE A 80 5.20 5.85 3.12
C ILE A 80 5.54 6.73 1.90
N ASN A 81 6.68 6.49 1.27
CA ASN A 81 6.93 7.03 -0.06
C ASN A 81 5.96 6.38 -1.05
N LEU A 82 5.27 7.19 -1.85
CA LEU A 82 4.14 6.73 -2.64
C LEU A 82 4.15 7.40 -4.02
N THR A 83 3.86 6.63 -5.05
CA THR A 83 3.60 7.12 -6.41
C THR A 83 2.31 6.50 -6.95
N ILE A 84 1.60 7.23 -7.82
CA ILE A 84 0.47 6.72 -8.59
C ILE A 84 0.98 6.38 -9.99
N SER A 85 0.63 5.20 -10.48
CA SER A 85 1.08 4.63 -11.76
C SER A 85 -0.11 4.10 -12.56
N ALA A 86 0.03 4.02 -13.89
CA ALA A 86 -1.03 3.58 -14.81
C ALA A 86 -1.01 2.08 -15.15
N ASP A 87 -0.12 1.30 -14.52
CA ASP A 87 0.13 -0.12 -14.82
C ASP A 87 0.52 -0.34 -16.29
N ASP A 88 -0.42 -0.74 -17.15
CA ASP A 88 -0.25 -1.00 -18.59
C ASP A 88 -1.16 -0.12 -19.46
N PRO A 89 -0.71 1.05 -19.95
CA PRO A 89 -1.53 1.94 -20.78
C PRO A 89 -2.01 1.28 -22.08
N GLY A 90 -1.23 0.33 -22.62
CA GLY A 90 -1.58 -0.41 -23.85
C GLY A 90 -2.71 -1.42 -23.69
N ILE A 91 -2.99 -1.87 -22.47
CA ILE A 91 -4.12 -2.77 -22.16
C ILE A 91 -5.35 -1.96 -21.73
N PHE A 92 -5.15 -0.81 -21.10
CA PHE A 92 -6.21 -0.11 -20.38
C PHE A 92 -6.66 1.23 -20.97
N ASP A 93 -5.98 1.74 -22.01
CA ASP A 93 -6.20 3.08 -22.62
C ASP A 93 -6.41 4.16 -21.56
N SER A 94 -5.68 4.04 -20.45
CA SER A 94 -5.77 4.89 -19.27
C SER A 94 -4.43 5.61 -19.12
N PRO A 95 -4.26 6.79 -19.73
CA PRO A 95 -3.16 7.68 -19.43
C PRO A 95 -3.04 7.89 -17.92
N LEU A 96 -1.84 8.16 -17.43
CA LEU A 96 -1.62 8.48 -16.01
C LEU A 96 -2.56 9.57 -15.49
N ALA A 97 -2.88 10.58 -16.32
CA ALA A 97 -3.85 11.63 -15.98
C ALA A 97 -5.22 11.05 -15.59
N ASN A 98 -5.69 10.00 -16.29
CA ASN A 98 -6.96 9.35 -15.98
C ASN A 98 -6.94 8.65 -14.62
N GLU A 99 -5.80 8.14 -14.14
CA GLU A 99 -5.70 7.58 -12.78
C GLU A 99 -5.95 8.67 -11.73
N PHE A 100 -5.39 9.86 -11.93
CA PHE A 100 -5.59 10.99 -11.03
C PHE A 100 -7.03 11.50 -11.08
N ASP A 101 -7.57 11.75 -12.27
CA ASP A 101 -8.95 12.22 -12.44
C ASP A 101 -9.95 11.23 -11.85
N TRP A 102 -9.74 9.94 -12.11
CA TRP A 102 -10.57 8.87 -11.56
C TRP A 102 -10.48 8.83 -10.03
N PHE A 103 -9.27 8.91 -9.46
CA PHE A 103 -9.11 8.90 -8.00
C PHE A 103 -9.74 10.14 -7.34
N LEU A 104 -9.58 11.33 -7.92
CA LEU A 104 -10.14 12.58 -7.42
C LEU A 104 -11.67 12.57 -7.44
N THR A 105 -12.27 12.03 -8.49
CA THR A 105 -13.75 11.91 -8.59
C THR A 105 -14.36 10.92 -7.60
N HIS A 106 -13.58 9.97 -7.09
CA HIS A 106 -14.05 8.92 -6.17
C HIS A 106 -13.47 9.05 -4.75
N SER A 107 -12.91 10.21 -4.42
CA SER A 107 -12.34 10.48 -3.10
C SER A 107 -12.64 11.90 -2.62
N ASN A 108 -12.32 12.17 -1.36
CA ASN A 108 -12.42 13.52 -0.78
C ASN A 108 -11.10 14.29 -0.88
N TRP A 109 -10.16 13.85 -1.71
CA TRP A 109 -8.88 14.52 -1.93
C TRP A 109 -8.99 15.56 -3.04
N THR A 110 -8.26 16.66 -2.90
CA THR A 110 -8.08 17.63 -3.98
C THR A 110 -6.76 17.39 -4.72
N GLU A 111 -6.63 17.96 -5.92
CA GLU A 111 -5.35 17.98 -6.66
C GLU A 111 -4.21 18.56 -5.81
N GLN A 112 -4.51 19.62 -5.04
CA GLN A 112 -3.54 20.26 -4.17
C GLN A 112 -3.08 19.32 -3.04
N ASP A 113 -4.02 18.60 -2.41
CA ASP A 113 -3.70 17.62 -1.36
C ASP A 113 -2.80 16.50 -1.91
N LEU A 114 -3.11 16.00 -3.11
CA LEU A 114 -2.30 14.96 -3.76
C LEU A 114 -0.92 15.47 -4.15
N ALA A 115 -0.83 16.66 -4.75
CA ALA A 115 0.45 17.26 -5.12
C ALA A 115 1.34 17.48 -3.88
N GLN A 116 0.75 17.94 -2.77
CA GLN A 116 1.46 18.09 -1.50
C GLN A 116 1.90 16.75 -0.92
N ARG A 117 1.05 15.72 -0.99
CA ARG A 117 1.34 14.40 -0.40
C ARG A 117 2.34 13.57 -1.21
N LEU A 118 2.24 13.59 -2.53
CA LEU A 118 3.06 12.77 -3.43
C LEU A 118 4.39 13.47 -3.78
N GLY A 119 4.37 14.79 -3.94
CA GLY A 119 5.54 15.56 -4.34
C GLY A 119 6.07 15.15 -5.72
N ASP A 120 7.36 15.40 -5.95
CA ASP A 120 8.02 15.03 -7.20
C ASP A 120 8.47 13.55 -7.19
N PRO A 121 7.87 12.68 -8.02
CA PRO A 121 8.20 11.25 -8.04
C PRO A 121 9.63 10.97 -8.53
N ARG A 122 10.29 11.91 -9.23
CA ARG A 122 11.68 11.74 -9.69
C ARG A 122 12.68 11.60 -8.56
N ARG A 123 12.30 11.98 -7.33
CA ARG A 123 13.11 11.74 -6.12
C ARG A 123 13.32 10.25 -5.83
N PHE A 124 12.52 9.38 -6.43
CA PHE A 124 12.59 7.92 -6.27
C PHE A 124 13.22 7.21 -7.46
N GLN A 125 13.69 7.95 -8.47
CA GLN A 125 14.22 7.35 -9.69
C GLN A 125 15.40 6.41 -9.39
N LEU A 126 15.52 5.33 -10.16
CA LEU A 126 16.67 4.45 -10.08
C LEU A 126 17.95 5.19 -10.49
N GLY A 127 19.07 4.87 -9.85
CA GLY A 127 20.38 5.46 -10.17
C GLY A 127 20.73 6.74 -9.41
N THR A 128 19.81 7.33 -8.64
CA THR A 128 20.16 8.34 -7.63
C THR A 128 20.61 7.68 -6.32
N LEU A 129 21.78 8.07 -5.82
CA LEU A 129 22.22 7.67 -4.48
C LEU A 129 21.22 8.20 -3.45
N ARG A 130 20.61 7.31 -2.66
CA ARG A 130 19.84 7.75 -1.49
C ARG A 130 20.79 8.50 -0.56
N PRO A 131 20.44 9.70 -0.08
CA PRO A 131 21.22 10.37 0.95
C PRO A 131 21.40 9.39 2.12
N SER A 132 22.64 9.16 2.53
CA SER A 132 22.93 8.39 3.73
C SER A 132 22.29 9.10 4.92
N SER A 133 21.34 8.42 5.56
CA SER A 133 20.65 8.82 6.79
C SER A 133 21.61 8.97 7.96
#